data_AF-A0A7R7AUC9-F1
#
_entry.id   AF-A0A7R7AUC9-F1
#
_cell.length_a   1.000
_cell.length_b   1.000
_cell.length_c   1.000
_cell.angle_alpha   90.00
_cell.angle_beta   90.00
_cell.angle_gamma   90.00
#
_symmetry.space_group_name_H-M   'P 1'
#
loop_
_entity.id
_entity.type
_entity.pdbx_description
1 polymer ?
#
loop_
_entity_poly.entity_id
_entity_poly.type
_entity_poly.pdbx_seq_one_letter_code
_entity_poly.pdbx_strand_id
1 'polypeptide(L)'
;MPITSYAQNFEDVILWRALEHVERGFYIDIGAQDPVVDSVSLAFYERGWRGIHVEPSANYAEKLRAARPDEEVFRWLSLCRTAKSRSSISPTPA
;
A
#
# COMPACT_ATOMS: atom_id res chain seq x y z
N MET A 1 -8.74 -8.40 -24.62
CA MET A 1 -8.64 -9.58 -23.72
C MET A 1 -9.49 -9.32 -22.48
N PRO A 2 -10.09 -10.34 -21.84
CA PRO A 2 -10.83 -10.16 -20.60
C PRO A 2 -9.91 -9.65 -19.47
N ILE A 3 -10.47 -8.90 -18.53
CA ILE A 3 -9.80 -8.49 -17.29
C ILE A 3 -10.26 -9.38 -16.13
N THR A 4 -9.29 -9.92 -15.40
CA THR A 4 -9.54 -10.57 -14.10
C THR A 4 -9.52 -9.50 -13.03
N SER A 5 -10.57 -9.46 -12.21
CA SER A 5 -10.60 -8.59 -11.04
C SER A 5 -10.01 -9.31 -9.85
N TYR A 6 -9.18 -8.59 -9.10
CA TYR A 6 -8.58 -9.01 -7.84
C TYR A 6 -9.09 -8.16 -6.66
N ALA A 7 -9.74 -7.03 -6.93
CA ALA A 7 -10.25 -6.11 -5.94
C ALA A 7 -11.58 -6.56 -5.30
N GLN A 8 -11.81 -6.17 -4.04
CA GLN A 8 -12.98 -6.60 -3.26
C GLN A 8 -14.32 -6.14 -3.87
N ASN A 9 -14.38 -4.93 -4.44
CA ASN A 9 -15.61 -4.36 -5.01
C ASN A 9 -15.45 -3.99 -6.49
N PHE A 10 -14.55 -4.69 -7.21
CA PHE A 10 -14.28 -4.47 -8.63
C PHE A 10 -13.75 -3.06 -8.97
N GLU A 11 -13.09 -2.39 -8.03
CA GLU A 11 -12.51 -1.05 -8.24
C GLU A 11 -11.51 -1.05 -9.40
N ASP A 12 -10.72 -2.11 -9.52
CA ASP A 12 -9.76 -2.32 -10.61
C ASP A 12 -10.42 -2.38 -11.99
N VAL A 13 -11.60 -2.99 -12.12
CA VAL A 13 -12.36 -3.03 -13.38
C VAL A 13 -12.91 -1.65 -13.73
N ILE A 14 -13.41 -0.91 -12.74
CA ILE A 14 -13.92 0.46 -12.96
C ILE A 14 -12.77 1.37 -13.44
N LEU A 15 -11.64 1.33 -12.74
CA LEU A 15 -10.45 2.07 -13.13
C LEU A 15 -9.93 1.64 -14.50
N TRP A 16 -9.91 0.34 -14.80
CA TRP A 16 -9.48 -0.17 -16.09
C TRP A 16 -10.35 0.37 -17.24
N ARG A 17 -11.68 0.36 -17.09
CA ARG A 17 -12.59 0.94 -18.10
C ARG A 17 -12.32 2.42 -18.38
N ALA A 18 -11.87 3.17 -17.37
CA ALA A 18 -11.53 4.58 -17.52
C ALA A 18 -10.13 4.80 -18.12
N LEU A 19 -9.19 3.88 -17.87
CA LEU A 19 -7.75 4.11 -18.09
C LEU A 19 -7.09 3.15 -19.08
N GLU A 20 -7.82 2.18 -19.67
CA GLU A 20 -7.25 1.13 -20.52
C GLU A 20 -6.52 1.64 -21.78
N HIS A 21 -6.80 2.88 -22.19
CA HIS A 21 -6.11 3.53 -23.30
C HIS A 21 -4.68 3.99 -22.96
N VAL A 22 -4.27 3.91 -21.68
CA VAL A 22 -2.92 4.23 -21.21
C VAL A 22 -2.10 2.94 -21.12
N GLU A 23 -1.13 2.78 -22.03
CA GLU A 23 -0.36 1.53 -22.17
C GLU A 23 0.60 1.24 -21.00
N ARG A 24 1.29 2.27 -20.48
CA ARG A 24 2.32 2.14 -19.43
C ARG A 24 2.12 3.23 -18.37
N GLY A 25 1.00 3.15 -17.67
CA GLY A 25 0.69 4.11 -16.62
C GLY A 25 1.49 3.87 -15.34
N PHE A 26 1.39 4.82 -14.43
CA PHE A 26 2.04 4.78 -13.12
C PHE A 26 1.01 4.96 -12.00
N TYR A 27 1.04 4.10 -10.98
CA TYR A 27 0.12 4.17 -9.85
C TYR A 27 0.85 4.36 -8.51
N ILE A 28 0.12 4.90 -7.54
CA ILE A 28 0.52 4.89 -6.13
C ILE A 28 -0.60 4.21 -5.37
N ASP A 29 -0.32 3.02 -4.83
CA ASP A 29 -1.27 2.19 -4.11
C ASP A 29 -1.12 2.41 -2.59
N ILE A 30 -2.10 3.09 -2.00
CA ILE A 30 -2.08 3.49 -0.58
C ILE A 30 -2.95 2.52 0.21
N GLY A 31 -2.35 1.81 1.16
CA GLY A 31 -3.01 0.70 1.84
C GLY A 31 -3.05 -0.56 0.96
N ALA A 32 -1.94 -0.83 0.27
CA ALA A 32 -1.84 -1.88 -0.75
C ALA A 32 -2.09 -3.31 -0.23
N GLN A 33 -1.88 -3.55 1.07
CA GLN A 33 -2.19 -4.82 1.74
C GLN A 33 -1.62 -6.07 1.03
N ASP A 34 -2.45 -7.08 0.70
CA ASP A 34 -1.97 -8.31 0.06
C ASP A 34 -1.77 -8.08 -1.45
N PRO A 35 -0.63 -8.50 -2.03
CA PRO A 35 -0.32 -8.26 -3.45
C PRO A 35 -1.25 -8.96 -4.44
N VAL A 36 -2.12 -9.86 -3.98
CA VAL A 36 -3.03 -10.64 -4.82
C VAL A 36 -4.46 -10.56 -4.31
N VAL A 37 -4.70 -10.81 -3.02
CA VAL A 37 -6.04 -10.82 -2.45
C VAL A 37 -6.50 -9.37 -2.21
N ASP A 38 -7.67 -9.02 -2.72
CA ASP A 38 -8.24 -7.67 -2.64
C ASP A 38 -7.34 -6.58 -3.28
N SER A 39 -6.47 -6.97 -4.22
CA SER A 39 -5.50 -6.07 -4.84
C SER A 39 -6.12 -5.25 -5.97
N VAL A 40 -6.18 -3.93 -5.80
CA VAL A 40 -6.59 -3.01 -6.88
C VAL A 40 -5.51 -2.86 -7.95
N SER A 41 -4.24 -3.01 -7.58
CA SER A 41 -3.08 -2.76 -8.44
C SER A 41 -2.62 -3.96 -9.28
N LEU A 42 -2.93 -5.20 -8.90
CA LEU A 42 -2.44 -6.40 -9.62
C LEU A 42 -2.88 -6.44 -11.09
N ALA A 43 -4.15 -6.11 -11.38
CA ALA A 43 -4.63 -6.10 -12.77
C ALA A 43 -3.86 -5.10 -13.66
N PHE A 44 -3.41 -3.98 -13.10
CA PHE A 44 -2.59 -2.98 -13.79
C PHE A 44 -1.15 -3.45 -13.92
N TYR A 45 -0.57 -4.03 -12.86
CA TYR A 45 0.79 -4.57 -12.87
C TYR A 45 0.99 -5.64 -13.97
N GLU A 46 0.03 -6.56 -14.12
CA GLU A 46 0.02 -7.58 -15.17
C GLU A 46 -0.02 -6.99 -16.58
N ARG A 47 -0.50 -5.75 -16.71
CA ARG A 47 -0.62 -5.02 -17.98
C ARG A 47 0.53 -4.05 -18.20
N GLY A 48 1.61 -4.19 -17.44
CA GLY A 48 2.85 -3.43 -17.63
C GLY A 48 2.87 -2.05 -16.98
N TRP A 49 1.84 -1.70 -16.20
CA TRP A 49 1.93 -0.54 -15.32
C TRP A 49 2.92 -0.81 -14.20
N ARG A 50 3.53 0.25 -13.69
CA ARG A 50 4.42 0.18 -12.52
C ARG A 50 4.05 1.22 -11.49
N GLY A 51 4.35 0.97 -10.23
CA GLY A 51 3.95 1.89 -9.19
C GLY A 51 4.76 1.84 -7.92
N ILE A 52 4.23 2.55 -6.94
CA ILE A 52 4.72 2.60 -5.57
C ILE A 52 3.62 2.07 -4.66
N HIS A 53 4.00 1.24 -3.68
CA HIS A 53 3.11 0.77 -2.63
C HIS A 53 3.41 1.47 -1.32
N VAL A 54 2.37 1.89 -0.61
CA VAL A 54 2.46 2.40 0.75
C VAL A 54 1.66 1.49 1.66
N GLU A 55 2.36 0.77 2.56
CA GLU A 55 1.75 -0.25 3.41
C GLU A 55 2.34 -0.23 4.84
N PRO A 56 1.52 0.04 5.88
CA PRO A 56 2.03 0.11 7.26
C PRO A 56 2.41 -1.25 7.86
N SER A 57 1.74 -2.34 7.48
CA SER A 57 2.00 -3.69 8.00
C SER A 57 3.32 -4.23 7.46
N ALA A 58 4.23 -4.60 8.36
CA ALA A 58 5.49 -5.21 7.97
C ALA A 58 5.29 -6.49 7.15
N ASN A 59 4.32 -7.33 7.54
CA ASN A 59 4.03 -8.58 6.82
C ASN A 59 3.58 -8.33 5.38
N TYR A 60 2.66 -7.38 5.18
CA TYR A 60 2.17 -7.06 3.84
C TYR A 60 3.22 -6.32 3.01
N ALA A 61 4.00 -5.42 3.61
CA ALA A 61 5.12 -4.78 2.93
C ALA A 61 6.16 -5.80 2.42
N GLU A 62 6.51 -6.83 3.20
CA GLU A 62 7.43 -7.88 2.71
C GLU A 62 6.80 -8.73 1.60
N LYS A 63 5.50 -9.07 1.71
CA LYS A 63 4.78 -9.76 0.62
C LYS A 63 4.78 -8.95 -0.68
N LEU A 64 4.52 -7.64 -0.59
CA LEU A 64 4.54 -6.72 -1.73
C LEU A 64 5.94 -6.67 -2.36
N ARG A 65 7.01 -6.53 -1.57
CA ARG A 65 8.39 -6.55 -2.09
C ARG A 65 8.73 -7.85 -2.80
N ALA A 66 8.28 -8.99 -2.27
CA ALA A 66 8.52 -10.29 -2.89
C ALA A 66 7.72 -10.45 -4.19
N ALA A 67 6.48 -9.98 -4.24
CA ALA A 67 5.59 -10.11 -5.39
C ALA A 67 5.81 -9.03 -6.47
N ARG A 68 6.46 -7.92 -6.12
CA ARG A 68 6.75 -6.75 -6.97
C ARG A 68 8.22 -6.34 -6.80
N PRO A 69 9.18 -7.19 -7.18
CA PRO A 69 10.61 -6.91 -6.97
C PRO A 69 11.12 -5.72 -7.79
N ASP A 70 10.35 -5.27 -8.77
CA ASP A 70 10.60 -4.14 -9.67
C ASP A 70 9.84 -2.86 -9.27
N GLU A 71 9.20 -2.83 -8.09
CA GLU A 71 8.46 -1.67 -7.58
C GLU A 71 8.93 -1.24 -6.19
N GLU A 72 8.76 0.04 -5.86
CA GLU A 72 9.13 0.54 -4.53
C GLU A 72 8.00 0.30 -3.52
N VAL A 73 8.36 -0.14 -2.32
CA VAL A 73 7.41 -0.39 -1.22
C VAL A 73 7.82 0.40 0.02
N PHE A 74 7.10 1.49 0.27
CA PHE A 74 7.26 2.30 1.46
C PHE A 74 6.42 1.73 2.61
N ARG A 75 7.13 1.30 3.64
CA ARG A 75 6.52 0.96 4.92
C ARG A 75 6.57 2.18 5.83
N TRP A 76 5.41 2.77 6.12
CA TRP A 76 5.32 3.87 7.07
C TRP A 76 4.91 3.34 8.45
N LEU A 77 5.77 3.57 9.45
CA LEU A 77 5.39 3.39 10.85
C LEU A 77 4.51 4.57 11.26
N SER A 78 3.25 4.30 11.62
CA SER A 78 2.48 5.26 12.42
C SER A 78 3.14 5.38 13.80
N LEU A 79 4.11 6.27 13.92
CA LEU A 79 4.60 6.73 15.22
C LEU A 79 3.53 7.60 15.86
N CYS A 80 2.39 7.01 16.24
CA CYS A 80 1.56 7.57 17.29
C CYS A 80 2.33 7.33 18.60
N ARG A 81 3.30 8.20 18.91
CA ARG A 81 3.87 8.24 20.26
C ARG A 81 2.72 8.66 21.17
N THR A 82 2.10 7.72 21.87
CA THR A 82 1.39 8.06 23.10
C THR A 82 2.42 8.68 24.02
N ALA A 83 2.40 10.00 24.14
CA ALA A 83 3.12 10.72 25.17
C ALA A 83 2.58 10.20 26.51
N LYS A 84 3.26 9.21 27.09
CA LYS A 84 3.05 8.86 28.50
C LYS A 84 3.49 10.11 29.28
N SER A 85 2.52 10.86 29.78
CA SER A 85 2.76 11.93 30.74
C SER A 85 3.59 11.34 31.89
N ARG A 86 4.80 11.87 32.10
CA ARG A 86 5.50 11.64 33.37
C ARG A 86 4.88 12.60 34.38
N SER A 87 3.97 12.07 35.19
CA SER A 87 3.53 12.69 36.42
C SER A 87 4.69 12.78 37.42
N SER A 88 4.89 14.01 37.93
CA SER A 88 5.38 14.39 39.26
C SER A 88 6.61 13.70 39.87
N ILE A 89 7.71 14.45 39.98
CA ILE A 89 8.57 14.43 41.18
C ILE A 89 8.73 15.89 41.63
N SER A 90 8.23 16.18 42.83
CA SER A 90 8.35 17.46 43.54
C SER A 90 9.78 17.67 44.08
N PRO A 91 10.17 18.92 44.43
CA PRO A 91 11.56 19.23 44.76
C PRO A 91 11.92 18.77 46.17
N THR A 92 13.17 18.33 46.38
CA THR A 92 13.76 18.21 47.73
C THR A 92 14.74 19.36 47.93
N PRO A 93 14.68 20.11 49.04
CA PRO A 93 15.61 21.21 49.30
C PRO A 93 16.90 20.69 49.96
N ALA A 94 18.02 21.33 49.62
CA ALA A 94 19.23 21.40 50.44
C ALA A 94 19.80 22.81 50.33
#